data_AF-A0AAW5L9U9-F1
#
_entry.id   AF-A0AAW5L9U9-F1
#
_cell.length_a   1.000
_cell.length_b   1.000
_cell.length_c   1.000
_cell.angle_alpha   90.00
_cell.angle_beta   90.00
_cell.angle_gamma   90.00
#
_symmetry.space_group_name_H-M   'P 1'
#
loop_
_entity.id
_entity.type
_entity.pdbx_description
1 polymer ?
#
loop_
_entity_poly.entity_id
_entity_poly.type
_entity_poly.pdbx_seq_one_letter_code
_entity_poly.pdbx_strand_id
1 'polypeptide(L)'
;GTVTAPIKPYAVSPMRPVPKHIERPHYVGRPAPDPYTGSHVQSEETIEKMRIAGRIAAQAMAAAAEAIKPGVTTDEIDRVGHE
;
A
#
# COMPACT_ATOMS: atom_id res chain seq x y z
N GLY A 1 21.05 27.91 8.72
CA GLY A 1 19.74 27.73 9.38
C GLY A 1 18.94 26.75 8.57
N THR A 2 18.46 25.67 9.18
CA THR A 2 17.68 24.63 8.50
C THR A 2 16.26 25.15 8.26
N VAL A 3 15.95 25.52 7.01
CA VAL A 3 14.57 25.78 6.58
C VAL A 3 13.80 24.46 6.71
N THR A 4 12.82 24.40 7.60
CA THR A 4 11.90 23.27 7.76
C THR A 4 10.78 23.39 6.73
N ALA A 5 10.43 22.26 6.13
CA ALA A 5 9.93 22.04 4.78
C ALA A 5 8.49 22.55 4.46
N PRO A 6 8.14 22.74 3.16
CA PRO A 6 6.84 23.27 2.68
C PRO A 6 5.60 22.37 2.87
N ILE A 7 5.69 21.28 3.65
CA ILE A 7 4.62 20.28 3.81
C ILE A 7 4.30 20.10 5.30
N LYS A 8 3.00 20.07 5.64
CA LYS A 8 2.49 19.79 7.00
C LYS A 8 1.51 18.62 6.94
N PRO A 9 1.52 17.71 7.93
CA PRO A 9 0.50 16.66 8.03
C PRO A 9 -0.92 17.25 8.07
N TYR A 10 -1.88 16.49 7.54
CA TYR A 10 -3.30 16.82 7.58
C TYR A 10 -4.09 15.68 8.25
N ALA A 11 -5.34 15.92 8.64
CA ALA A 11 -6.20 14.90 9.23
C ALA A 11 -6.40 13.72 8.25
N VAL A 12 -6.27 12.49 8.76
CA VAL A 12 -6.42 11.25 7.99
C VAL A 12 -7.82 10.69 8.22
N SER A 13 -8.43 10.12 7.18
CA SER A 13 -9.73 9.45 7.29
C SER A 13 -9.67 8.21 8.21
N PRO A 14 -10.82 7.74 8.73
CA PRO A 14 -10.88 6.45 9.43
C PRO A 14 -10.43 5.29 8.53
N MET A 15 -9.91 4.23 9.14
CA MET A 15 -9.46 3.04 8.40
C MET A 15 -10.60 2.41 7.57
N ARG A 16 -10.35 2.22 6.27
CA ARG A 16 -11.29 1.59 5.35
C ARG A 16 -11.36 0.07 5.59
N PRO A 17 -12.55 -0.55 5.62
CA PRO A 17 -12.68 -1.99 5.87
C PRO A 17 -12.20 -2.80 4.67
N VAL A 18 -11.48 -3.88 4.93
CA VAL A 18 -11.15 -4.92 3.94
C VAL A 18 -12.12 -6.10 4.12
N PRO A 19 -12.81 -6.58 3.07
CA PRO A 19 -13.71 -7.73 3.13
C PRO A 19 -13.09 -8.96 3.80
N LYS A 20 -13.88 -9.69 4.61
CA LYS A 20 -13.41 -10.83 5.41
C LYS A 20 -12.93 -12.04 4.59
N HIS A 21 -13.32 -12.11 3.31
CA HIS A 21 -12.92 -13.22 2.43
C HIS A 21 -11.53 -13.05 1.83
N ILE A 22 -10.93 -11.85 1.94
CA ILE A 22 -9.55 -11.59 1.50
C ILE A 22 -8.62 -12.07 2.60
N GLU A 23 -7.66 -12.93 2.24
CA GLU A 23 -6.66 -13.43 3.18
C GLU A 23 -5.85 -12.26 3.74
N ARG A 24 -5.82 -12.17 5.07
CA ARG A 24 -5.12 -11.10 5.77
C ARG A 24 -3.72 -11.55 6.16
N PRO A 25 -2.68 -10.77 5.84
CA PRO A 25 -1.35 -11.03 6.35
C PRO A 25 -1.33 -11.07 7.89
N HIS A 26 -0.46 -11.90 8.45
CA HIS A 26 -0.33 -12.12 9.90
C HIS A 26 -0.03 -10.86 10.72
N TYR A 27 0.53 -9.82 10.09
CA TYR A 27 0.91 -8.56 10.72
C TYR A 27 -0.25 -7.58 10.90
N VAL A 28 -1.41 -7.82 10.27
CA VAL A 28 -2.56 -6.91 10.37
C VAL A 28 -3.03 -6.82 11.82
N GLY A 29 -3.05 -5.60 12.38
CA GLY A 29 -3.44 -5.33 13.77
C GLY A 29 -2.32 -5.48 14.81
N ARG A 30 -1.09 -5.82 14.38
CA ARG A 30 0.08 -5.87 15.25
C ARG A 30 0.84 -4.54 15.25
N PRO A 31 1.58 -4.19 16.33
CA PRO A 31 2.40 -2.98 16.37
C PRO A 31 3.58 -3.02 15.38
N ALA A 32 4.07 -4.21 15.04
CA ALA A 32 5.11 -4.44 14.06
C ALA A 32 4.96 -5.84 13.44
N PRO A 33 5.45 -6.07 12.21
CA PRO A 33 5.58 -7.41 11.64
C PRO A 33 6.68 -8.21 12.35
N ASP A 34 6.63 -9.53 12.25
CA ASP A 34 7.69 -10.39 12.76
C ASP A 34 8.98 -10.19 11.93
N PRO A 35 10.18 -10.25 12.54
CA PRO A 35 11.43 -10.14 11.80
C PRO A 35 11.55 -11.22 10.72
N TYR A 36 11.95 -10.83 9.51
CA TYR A 36 12.17 -11.78 8.43
C TYR A 36 13.46 -12.57 8.66
N THR A 37 13.34 -13.90 8.72
CA THR A 37 14.46 -14.84 8.91
C THR A 37 14.62 -15.82 7.74
N GLY A 38 13.88 -15.60 6.64
CA GLY A 38 13.88 -16.47 5.46
C GLY A 38 15.01 -16.19 4.46
N SER A 39 15.03 -16.96 3.38
CA SER A 39 15.98 -16.79 2.28
C SER A 39 15.59 -15.61 1.37
N HIS A 40 16.55 -14.74 1.07
CA HIS A 40 16.37 -13.70 0.05
C HIS A 40 16.34 -14.25 -1.38
N VAL A 41 16.80 -15.49 -1.60
CA VAL A 41 16.63 -16.21 -2.86
C VAL A 41 15.28 -16.91 -2.87
N GLN A 42 14.42 -16.52 -3.81
CA GLN A 42 13.05 -17.02 -3.92
C GLN A 42 12.99 -18.28 -4.79
N SER A 43 12.11 -19.22 -4.44
CA SER A 43 11.81 -20.38 -5.30
C SER A 43 11.09 -19.94 -6.58
N GLU A 44 11.11 -20.79 -7.60
CA GLU A 44 10.38 -20.53 -8.86
C GLU A 44 8.88 -20.30 -8.62
N GLU A 45 8.28 -21.08 -7.71
CA GLU A 45 6.87 -20.93 -7.32
C GLU A 45 6.60 -19.54 -6.69
N THR A 46 7.46 -19.12 -5.76
CA THR A 46 7.33 -17.80 -5.14
C THR A 46 7.50 -16.69 -6.16
N ILE A 47 8.46 -16.82 -7.09
CA ILE A 47 8.67 -15.85 -8.16
C ILE A 47 7.41 -15.74 -9.02
N GLU A 48 6.73 -16.84 -9.37
CA GLU A 48 5.50 -16.77 -10.16
C GLU A 48 4.36 -16.06 -9.41
N LYS A 49 4.19 -16.34 -8.11
CA LYS A 49 3.23 -15.61 -7.26
C LYS A 49 3.56 -14.11 -7.21
N MET A 50 4.84 -13.76 -7.09
CA MET A 50 5.30 -12.36 -7.12
C MET A 50 5.01 -11.69 -8.46
N ARG A 51 5.15 -12.38 -9.60
CA ARG A 51 4.77 -11.82 -10.91
C ARG A 51 3.29 -11.49 -10.98
N ILE A 52 2.43 -12.36 -10.46
CA ILE A 52 0.98 -12.11 -10.39
C ILE A 52 0.70 -10.91 -9.49
N ALA A 53 1.22 -10.92 -8.26
CA ALA A 53 1.02 -9.83 -7.29
C ALA A 53 1.53 -8.48 -7.83
N GLY A 54 2.69 -8.47 -8.49
CA GLY A 54 3.27 -7.28 -9.10
C GLY A 54 2.41 -6.71 -10.23
N ARG A 55 1.81 -7.57 -11.07
CA ARG A 55 0.86 -7.11 -12.11
C ARG A 55 -0.37 -6.45 -11.49
N ILE A 56 -0.94 -7.03 -10.45
CA ILE A 56 -2.10 -6.47 -9.73
C ILE A 56 -1.73 -5.13 -9.10
N ALA A 57 -0.59 -5.06 -8.41
CA ALA A 57 -0.12 -3.82 -7.80
C ALA A 57 0.12 -2.70 -8.83
N ALA A 58 0.66 -3.04 -10.01
CA ALA A 58 0.83 -2.07 -11.10
C ALA A 58 -0.51 -1.54 -11.63
N GLN A 59 -1.53 -2.38 -11.72
CA GLN A 59 -2.89 -1.96 -12.12
C GLN A 59 -3.52 -1.03 -11.08
N ALA A 60 -3.43 -1.36 -9.79
CA ALA A 60 -3.91 -0.50 -8.71
C ALA A 60 -3.19 0.85 -8.70
N MET A 61 -1.87 0.85 -8.92
CA MET A 61 -1.08 2.08 -9.04
C MET A 61 -1.53 2.94 -10.23
N ALA A 62 -1.81 2.32 -11.37
CA ALA A 62 -2.31 3.04 -12.55
C ALA A 62 -3.68 3.68 -12.27
N ALA A 63 -4.60 2.94 -11.65
CA ALA A 63 -5.92 3.47 -11.26
C ALA A 63 -5.80 4.65 -10.27
N ALA A 64 -4.94 4.53 -9.25
CA ALA A 64 -4.69 5.62 -8.32
C ALA A 64 -4.05 6.85 -9.01
N ALA A 65 -3.19 6.62 -10.01
CA ALA A 65 -2.54 7.69 -10.77
C ALA A 65 -3.52 8.50 -11.63
N GLU A 66 -4.59 7.89 -12.13
CA GLU A 66 -5.66 8.60 -12.87
C GLU A 66 -6.38 9.65 -12.02
N ALA A 67 -6.36 9.52 -10.69
CA ALA A 67 -6.95 10.50 -9.78
C ALA A 67 -6.07 11.75 -9.57
N ILE A 68 -4.80 11.74 -10.00
CA ILE A 68 -3.84 12.82 -9.73
C ILE A 68 -4.21 14.08 -10.51
N LYS A 69 -4.60 15.13 -9.78
CA LYS A 69 -4.85 16.48 -10.31
C LYS A 69 -4.80 17.53 -9.20
N PRO A 70 -4.57 18.81 -9.51
CA PRO A 70 -4.62 19.88 -8.51
C PRO A 70 -5.93 19.86 -7.71
N GLY A 71 -5.82 19.98 -6.39
CA GLY A 71 -6.96 19.97 -5.46
C GLY A 71 -7.39 18.59 -4.97
N VAL A 72 -6.87 17.49 -5.53
CA VAL A 72 -7.10 16.14 -4.99
C VAL A 72 -6.18 15.87 -3.81
N THR A 73 -6.73 15.32 -2.74
CA THR A 73 -5.98 14.98 -1.52
C THR A 73 -5.30 13.62 -1.67
N THR A 74 -4.22 13.39 -0.90
CA THR A 74 -3.60 12.06 -0.82
C THR A 74 -4.53 11.01 -0.20
N ASP A 75 -5.46 11.44 0.67
CA ASP A 75 -6.50 10.56 1.23
C ASP A 75 -7.49 10.06 0.16
N GLU A 76 -7.81 10.90 -0.83
CA GLU A 76 -8.65 10.51 -1.97
C GLU A 76 -7.90 9.56 -2.92
N ILE A 77 -6.60 9.75 -3.13
CA ILE A 77 -5.77 8.82 -3.90
C ILE A 77 -5.67 7.46 -3.19
N ASP A 78 -5.49 7.46 -1.86
CA ASP A 78 -5.53 6.25 -1.03
C ASP A 78 -6.86 5.50 -1.15
N ARG A 79 -7.99 6.23 -1.15
CA ARG A 79 -9.32 5.64 -1.38
C ARG A 79 -9.38 4.86 -2.69
N VAL A 80 -8.88 5.44 -3.78
CA VAL A 80 -8.86 4.78 -5.10
C VAL A 80 -7.93 3.57 -5.10
N GLY A 81 -6.79 3.64 -4.41
CA GLY A 81 -5.89 2.49 -4.27
C GLY A 81 -6.43 1.36 -3.37
N HIS A 82 -7.37 1.66 -2.48
CA HIS A 82 -8.01 0.69 -1.58
C HIS A 82 -9.15 -0.09 -2.23
N GLU A 83 -9.90 0.55 -3.13
CA GLU A 83 -11.06 -0.02 -3.84
C GLU A 83 -10.67 -0.97 -4.98
#